data_AF-A0A379SYS6-F1
#
_entry.id   AF-A0A379SYS6-F1
#
_cell.length_a   1.000
_cell.length_b   1.000
_cell.length_c   1.000
_cell.angle_alpha   90.00
_cell.angle_beta   90.00
_cell.angle_gamma   90.00
#
_symmetry.space_group_name_H-M   'P 1'
#
loop_
_entity.id
_entity.type
_entity.pdbx_description
1 polymer ?
#
loop_
_entity_poly.entity_id
_entity_poly.type
_entity_poly.pdbx_seq_one_letter_code
_entity_poly.pdbx_strand_id
1 'polypeptide(L)'
;MPADFSDTRWAADIHITPDGRHLYACDRTASLITVFSVSEDGSVLSVEGFQPTETQPRGFNIDHHGKYLIACWSKITSYRGI
;
A
#
# COMPACT_ATOMS: atom_id res chain seq x y z
N MET A 1 8.34 0.86 2.51
CA MET A 1 9.25 1.58 1.60
C MET A 1 10.68 1.09 1.84
N PRO A 2 11.47 0.81 0.79
CA PRO A 2 12.91 0.59 0.92
C PRO A 2 13.61 1.78 1.61
N ALA A 3 14.64 1.49 2.42
CA ALA A 3 15.32 2.50 3.22
C ALA A 3 16.15 3.50 2.37
N ASP A 4 16.57 3.05 1.19
CA ASP A 4 17.37 3.78 0.20
C ASP A 4 16.53 4.57 -0.82
N PHE A 5 15.20 4.58 -0.69
CA PHE A 5 14.32 5.35 -1.57
C PHE A 5 14.57 6.86 -1.44
N SER A 6 14.96 7.49 -2.55
CA SER A 6 15.46 8.87 -2.62
C SER A 6 14.55 9.86 -3.34
N ASP A 7 13.45 9.39 -3.94
CA ASP A 7 12.45 10.25 -4.59
C ASP A 7 11.38 10.71 -3.57
N THR A 8 10.39 11.46 -4.04
CA THR A 8 9.29 12.00 -3.25
C THR A 8 8.46 10.88 -2.66
N ARG A 9 8.38 10.80 -1.34
CA ARG A 9 7.50 9.85 -0.64
C ARG A 9 6.06 10.28 -0.78
N TRP A 10 5.20 9.39 -1.28
CA TRP A 10 3.81 9.74 -1.58
C TRP A 10 2.83 8.62 -1.27
N ALA A 11 2.87 8.16 -0.02
CA ALA A 11 1.92 7.19 0.53
C ALA A 11 0.46 7.64 0.31
N ALA A 12 -0.46 6.70 0.12
CA ALA A 12 -1.85 6.99 -0.19
C ALA A 12 -2.87 6.27 0.70
N ASP A 13 -2.75 4.96 0.87
CA ASP A 13 -3.76 4.14 1.53
C ASP A 13 -3.12 3.05 2.41
N ILE A 14 -3.87 2.58 3.40
CA ILE A 14 -3.42 1.61 4.41
C ILE A 14 -4.59 0.70 4.83
N HIS A 15 -4.34 -0.60 4.85
CA HIS A 15 -5.33 -1.61 5.25
C HIS A 15 -4.67 -2.70 6.07
N ILE A 16 -5.43 -3.29 6.99
CA ILE A 16 -5.02 -4.43 7.82
C ILE A 16 -5.94 -5.62 7.52
N THR A 17 -5.40 -6.83 7.54
CA THR A 17 -6.20 -8.05 7.39
C THR A 17 -7.19 -8.20 8.54
N PRO A 18 -8.34 -8.86 8.32
CA PRO A 18 -9.33 -9.09 9.39
C PRO A 18 -8.79 -9.89 10.59
N ASP A 19 -7.78 -10.72 10.37
CA ASP A 19 -7.08 -11.48 11.43
C ASP A 19 -6.04 -10.64 12.20
N GLY A 20 -5.82 -9.39 11.80
CA GLY A 20 -4.88 -8.46 12.43
C GLY A 20 -3.40 -8.75 12.18
N ARG A 21 -3.04 -9.78 11.41
CA ARG A 21 -1.64 -10.24 11.29
C ARG A 21 -0.82 -9.53 10.22
N HIS A 22 -1.47 -8.96 9.21
CA HIS A 22 -0.79 -8.31 8.09
C HIS A 22 -1.35 -6.91 7.84
N LEU A 23 -0.46 -5.95 7.72
CA LEU A 23 -0.77 -4.58 7.34
C LEU A 23 -0.11 -4.27 6.00
N TYR A 24 -0.84 -3.56 5.15
CA TYR A 24 -0.40 -3.16 3.83
C TYR A 24 -0.50 -1.64 3.70
N ALA A 25 0.49 -1.02 3.06
CA ALA A 25 0.46 0.40 2.75
C ALA A 25 0.98 0.64 1.33
N CYS A 26 0.29 1.47 0.55
CA CYS A 26 0.71 1.77 -0.82
C CYS A 26 1.43 3.12 -0.95
N ASP A 27 2.45 3.18 -1.80
CA ASP A 27 3.15 4.40 -2.19
C ASP A 27 2.98 4.67 -3.68
N ARG A 28 2.59 5.92 -3.99
CA ARG A 28 2.28 6.36 -5.36
C ARG A 28 3.51 6.56 -6.23
N THR A 29 4.60 7.06 -5.66
CA THR A 29 5.80 7.39 -6.42
C THR A 29 6.55 6.10 -6.73
N ALA A 30 6.74 5.24 -5.74
CA ALA A 30 7.42 3.97 -5.92
C ALA A 30 6.54 2.93 -6.66
N SER A 31 5.22 3.13 -6.70
CA SER A 31 4.25 2.15 -7.21
C SER A 31 4.42 0.78 -6.53
N LEU A 32 4.52 0.83 -5.20
CA LEU A 32 4.74 -0.34 -4.34
C LEU A 32 3.65 -0.46 -3.27
N ILE A 33 3.35 -1.69 -2.90
CA ILE A 33 2.67 -2.03 -1.64
C ILE A 33 3.73 -2.56 -0.68
N THR A 34 3.91 -1.87 0.45
CA THR A 34 4.73 -2.39 1.55
C THR A 34 3.90 -3.35 2.37
N VAL A 35 4.46 -4.52 2.67
CA VAL A 35 3.85 -5.55 3.49
C VAL A 35 4.50 -5.53 4.86
N PHE A 36 3.67 -5.49 5.91
CA PHE A 36 4.09 -5.55 7.29
C PHE A 36 3.45 -6.75 7.98
N SER A 37 4.19 -7.42 8.85
CA SER A 37 3.63 -8.28 9.89
C SER A 37 3.35 -7.46 11.14
N VAL A 38 2.32 -7.87 11.88
CA VAL A 38 1.89 -7.22 13.12
C VAL A 38 2.11 -8.19 14.28
N SER A 39 2.67 -7.70 15.40
CA SER A 39 2.79 -8.51 16.62
C SER A 39 1.43 -8.91 17.17
N GLU A 40 1.38 -9.99 17.97
CA GLU A 40 0.14 -10.52 18.53
C GLU A 40 -0.65 -9.50 19.36
N ASP A 41 0.05 -8.61 20.06
CA ASP A 41 -0.52 -7.51 20.85
C ASP A 41 -0.81 -6.24 20.02
N GLY A 42 -0.50 -6.24 18.73
CA GLY A 42 -0.70 -5.11 17.82
C GLY A 42 0.30 -3.97 17.97
N SER A 43 1.32 -4.08 18.82
CA SER A 43 2.20 -2.95 19.19
C SER A 43 3.39 -2.74 18.26
N VAL A 44 3.80 -3.77 17.51
CA VAL A 44 4.98 -3.74 16.65
C VAL A 44 4.61 -4.11 15.22
N LEU A 45 5.15 -3.33 14.28
CA LEU A 45 5.10 -3.62 12.85
C LEU A 45 6.50 -3.96 12.35
N SER A 46 6.64 -5.08 11.63
CA SER A 46 7.89 -5.49 10.99
C SER A 46 7.68 -5.51 9.48
N VAL A 47 8.63 -4.96 8.71
CA VAL A 47 8.57 -4.99 7.24
C VAL A 47 8.90 -6.40 6.75
N GLU A 48 7.96 -7.03 6.06
CA GLU A 48 8.14 -8.35 5.44
C GLU A 48 8.61 -8.23 3.99
N GLY A 49 8.25 -7.15 3.30
CA GLY A 49 8.71 -6.91 1.93
C GLY A 49 7.94 -5.84 1.19
N PHE A 50 8.19 -5.80 -0.12
CA PHE A 50 7.58 -4.84 -1.04
C PHE A 50 7.08 -5.56 -2.28
N GLN A 51 5.82 -5.30 -2.65
CA GLN A 51 5.18 -5.87 -3.83
C GLN A 51 4.99 -4.76 -4.87
N PRO A 52 5.60 -4.87 -6.07
CA PRO A 52 5.26 -4.01 -7.20
C PRO A 52 3.77 -4.11 -7.54
N THR A 53 3.17 -2.97 -7.87
CA THR A 53 1.76 -2.86 -8.26
C THR A 53 1.59 -1.89 -9.42
N GLU A 54 0.35 -1.65 -9.84
CA GLU A 54 0.00 -0.70 -10.90
C GLU A 54 0.54 0.70 -10.58
N THR A 55 0.82 1.50 -11.62
CA THR A 55 1.45 2.82 -11.44
C THR A 55 0.63 3.75 -10.55
N GLN A 56 1.23 4.45 -9.59
CA GLN A 56 0.51 5.45 -8.79
C GLN A 56 -0.77 4.89 -8.10
N PRO A 57 -0.67 3.79 -7.33
CA PRO A 57 -1.81 3.20 -6.64
C PRO A 57 -2.32 4.19 -5.59
N ARG A 58 -3.62 4.52 -5.66
CA ARG A 58 -4.22 5.48 -4.72
C ARG A 58 -5.10 4.83 -3.67
N GLY A 59 -5.71 3.71 -4.03
CA GLY A 59 -6.54 2.95 -3.13
C GLY A 59 -6.45 1.48 -3.47
N PHE A 60 -6.58 0.65 -2.44
CA PHE A 60 -6.72 -0.79 -2.58
C PHE A 60 -7.67 -1.27 -1.48
N ASN A 61 -8.05 -2.54 -1.53
CA ASN A 61 -8.79 -3.15 -0.44
C ASN A 61 -8.42 -4.62 -0.29
N ILE A 62 -8.66 -5.15 0.90
CA ILE A 62 -8.48 -6.55 1.24
C ILE A 62 -9.88 -7.18 1.31
N ASP A 63 -10.05 -8.37 0.75
CA ASP A 63 -11.32 -9.07 0.85
C ASP A 63 -11.63 -9.47 2.30
N HIS A 64 -12.90 -9.77 2.60
CA HIS A 64 -13.34 -10.09 3.97
C HIS A 64 -12.70 -11.37 4.53
N HIS A 65 -12.13 -12.24 3.68
CA HIS A 65 -11.39 -13.41 4.14
C HIS A 65 -9.88 -13.16 4.29
N GLY A 66 -9.38 -11.97 3.95
CA GLY A 66 -7.96 -11.61 4.08
C GLY A 66 -7.03 -12.32 3.09
N LYS A 67 -7.57 -12.91 2.01
CA LYS A 67 -6.85 -13.75 1.05
C LYS A 67 -6.43 -12.98 -0.21
N TYR A 68 -7.18 -11.96 -0.59
CA TYR A 68 -6.97 -11.22 -1.82
C TYR A 68 -6.84 -9.72 -1.54
N LEU A 69 -5.87 -9.10 -2.20
CA LEU A 69 -5.68 -7.65 -2.23
C LEU A 69 -5.99 -7.16 -3.65
N ILE A 70 -6.88 -6.17 -3.77
CA ILE A 70 -7.25 -5.56 -5.05
C ILE A 70 -6.79 -4.11 -5.03
N ALA A 71 -5.82 -3.76 -5.88
CA ALA A 71 -5.31 -2.40 -6.03
C ALA A 71 -5.93 -1.72 -7.25
N CYS A 72 -6.32 -0.45 -7.09
CA CYS A 72 -6.88 0.36 -8.17
C CYS A 72 -5.90 1.45 -8.62
N TRP A 73 -5.75 1.54 -9.94
CA TRP A 73 -4.96 2.56 -10.61
C TRP A 73 -5.71 3.89 -10.67
N SER A 74 -5.06 5.00 -10.32
CA SER A 74 -5.67 6.34 -10.39
C SER A 74 -5.22 7.09 -11.65
N LYS A 75 -6.01 7.07 -12.74
CA LYS A 75 -5.85 8.04 -13.84
C LYS A 75 -6.34 9.41 -13.39
N ILE A 76 -5.42 10.34 -13.10
CA ILE A 76 -5.78 11.75 -13.05
C ILE A 76 -5.62 12.30 -14.47
N THR A 77 -6.71 12.39 -15.22
CA THR A 77 -6.73 13.23 -16.43
C THR A 77 -7.16 14.62 -15.98
N SER A 78 -6.22 15.52 -15.72
CA SER A 78 -6.55 16.94 -15.56
C SER A 78 -6.72 17.54 -16.95
N TYR A 79 -7.98 17.72 -17.38
CA TYR A 79 -8.27 18.59 -18.52
C TYR A 79 -8.11 20.03 -18.05
N ARG A 80 -6.95 20.66 -18.31
CA ARG A 80 -6.81 22.11 -18.20
C ARG A 80 -7.37 22.74 -19.47
N GLY A 81 -8.68 22.94 -19.48
CA GLY A 81 -9.34 23.84 -20.42
C GLY A 81 -9.36 25.24 -19.83
N ILE A 82 -8.33 26.03 -20.14
CA ILE A 82 -8.38 27.45 -20.54
C ILE A 82 -7.10 27.77 -21.30
#